data_AF-A0A094A1R1-F1
#
_entry.id   AF-A0A094A1R1-F1
#
_cell.length_a   1.000
_cell.length_b   1.000
_cell.length_c   1.000
_cell.angle_alpha   90.00
_cell.angle_beta   90.00
_cell.angle_gamma   90.00
#
_symmetry.space_group_name_H-M   'P 1'
#
loop_
_entity.id
_entity.type
_entity.pdbx_description
1 polymer ?
#
loop_
_entity_poly.entity_id
_entity_poly.type
_entity_poly.pdbx_seq_one_letter_code
_entity_poly.pdbx_strand_id
1 'polypeptide(L)'
;MRDYVETPTLEDAQASFFIFAGLFDCDKHNSAWFYLRESITLMEAMRLHEEATYKGMPAREALFSRRTFWLLFITERAYALQRHRPLTLNATIELPTTTADDDPDAEIISGFLDLLALFRNFNSDFVSTWNNSSLSPPFSSAAASSAALSEASISAAQLAQLQDTLALSAPPEGSQRTEIQKADLSITRL
;
A
#
# COMPACT_ATOMS: atom_id res chain seq x y z
N MET A 1 2.14 -11.59 31.19
CA MET A 1 2.03 -10.62 30.08
C MET A 1 2.71 -11.27 28.90
N ARG A 2 2.00 -11.56 27.81
CA ARG A 2 2.63 -12.09 26.59
C ARG A 2 3.44 -10.96 25.96
N ASP A 3 4.69 -11.24 25.61
CA ASP A 3 5.48 -10.32 24.80
C ASP A 3 5.08 -10.50 23.34
N TYR A 4 4.29 -9.56 22.82
CA TYR A 4 3.77 -9.64 21.46
C TYR A 4 4.83 -9.30 20.41
N VAL A 5 5.96 -8.70 20.81
CA VAL A 5 7.06 -8.39 19.90
C VAL A 5 7.89 -9.64 19.65
N GLU A 6 8.13 -10.44 20.70
CA GLU A 6 8.87 -11.70 20.59
C GLU A 6 8.03 -12.83 19.96
N THR A 7 6.71 -12.82 20.17
CA THR A 7 5.79 -13.85 19.65
C THR A 7 4.54 -13.24 19.03
N PRO A 8 4.66 -12.47 17.93
CA PRO A 8 3.54 -11.78 17.31
C PRO A 8 2.50 -12.73 16.74
N THR A 9 1.24 -12.33 16.79
CA THR A 9 0.13 -12.98 16.07
C THR A 9 -0.46 -12.06 15.02
N LEU A 10 -1.30 -12.63 14.14
CA LEU A 10 -2.00 -11.86 13.12
C LEU A 10 -2.87 -10.77 13.76
N GLU A 11 -3.51 -11.07 14.90
CA GLU A 11 -4.33 -10.12 15.65
C GLU A 11 -3.52 -8.93 16.17
N ASP A 12 -2.26 -9.14 16.57
CA ASP A 12 -1.39 -8.03 17.00
C ASP A 12 -1.13 -7.06 15.84
N ALA A 13 -0.79 -7.61 14.67
CA ALA A 13 -0.59 -6.80 13.47
C ALA A 13 -1.88 -6.06 13.06
N GLN A 14 -3.03 -6.73 13.13
CA GLN A 14 -4.33 -6.11 12.83
C GLN A 14 -4.69 -5.04 13.87
N ALA A 15 -4.41 -5.25 15.16
CA ALA A 15 -4.64 -4.26 16.20
C ALA A 15 -3.81 -2.98 15.95
N SER A 16 -2.51 -3.11 15.65
CA SER A 16 -1.67 -1.97 15.25
C SER A 16 -2.22 -1.26 14.02
N PHE A 17 -2.72 -2.00 13.03
CA PHE A 17 -3.37 -1.41 11.85
C PHE A 17 -4.65 -0.63 12.19
N PHE A 18 -5.51 -1.15 13.08
CA PHE A 18 -6.70 -0.43 13.52
C PHE A 18 -6.37 0.83 14.32
N ILE A 19 -5.31 0.80 15.14
CA ILE A 19 -4.80 1.99 15.82
C ILE A 19 -4.32 3.02 14.79
N PHE A 20 -3.59 2.59 13.75
CA PHE A 20 -3.24 3.46 12.62
C PHE A 20 -4.48 4.13 12.01
N ALA A 21 -5.53 3.37 11.69
CA ALA A 21 -6.73 3.91 11.06
C ALA A 21 -7.40 4.99 11.92
N GLY A 22 -7.59 4.73 13.22
CA GLY A 22 -8.16 5.73 14.13
C GLY A 22 -7.29 6.98 14.31
N LEU A 23 -5.96 6.82 14.30
CA LEU A 23 -5.04 7.95 14.38
C LEU A 23 -4.96 8.75 13.07
N PHE A 24 -5.13 8.07 11.94
CA PHE A 24 -5.25 8.69 10.63
C PHE A 24 -6.48 9.60 10.58
N ASP A 25 -7.63 9.11 11.04
CA ASP A 25 -8.89 9.88 11.11
C ASP A 25 -8.80 11.06 12.08
N CYS A 26 -7.89 11.00 13.06
CA CYS A 26 -7.61 12.10 14.00
C CYS A 26 -6.51 13.06 13.51
N ASP A 27 -6.06 12.94 12.26
CA ASP A 27 -4.95 13.72 11.68
C ASP A 27 -3.61 13.60 12.44
N LYS A 28 -3.43 12.55 13.25
CA LYS A 28 -2.19 12.30 14.00
C LYS A 28 -1.17 11.57 13.14
N HIS A 29 -0.72 12.21 12.06
CA HIS A 29 0.01 11.55 10.97
C HIS A 29 1.31 10.84 11.38
N ASN A 30 2.11 11.40 12.28
CA ASN A 30 3.33 10.73 12.75
C ASN A 30 3.02 9.48 13.57
N SER A 31 2.01 9.55 14.44
CA SER A 31 1.57 8.40 15.23
C SER A 31 0.93 7.35 14.32
N ALA A 32 0.06 7.76 13.40
CA ALA A 32 -0.52 6.87 12.39
C ALA A 32 0.60 6.12 11.65
N TRP A 33 1.57 6.84 11.08
CA TRP A 33 2.70 6.23 10.39
C TRP A 33 3.46 5.22 11.26
N PHE A 34 3.72 5.54 12.53
CA PHE A 34 4.36 4.60 13.46
C PHE A 34 3.58 3.29 13.59
N TYR A 35 2.26 3.35 13.81
CA TYR A 35 1.44 2.15 13.99
C TYR A 35 1.26 1.35 12.69
N LEU A 36 1.26 2.02 11.53
CA LEU A 36 1.32 1.34 10.24
C LEU A 36 2.64 0.56 10.09
N ARG A 37 3.77 1.20 10.43
CA ARG A 37 5.09 0.56 10.43
C ARG A 37 5.19 -0.58 11.44
N GLU A 38 4.60 -0.43 12.62
CA GLU A 38 4.52 -1.49 13.63
C GLU A 38 3.78 -2.69 13.07
N SER A 39 2.59 -2.50 12.50
CA SER A 39 1.80 -3.57 11.88
C SER A 39 2.58 -4.33 10.82
N ILE A 40 3.26 -3.60 9.92
CA ILE A 40 4.14 -4.17 8.89
C ILE A 40 5.29 -4.97 9.51
N THR A 41 5.93 -4.43 10.54
CA THR A 41 7.07 -5.08 11.21
C THR A 41 6.64 -6.38 11.90
N LEU A 42 5.48 -6.40 12.57
CA LEU A 42 4.93 -7.62 13.18
C LEU A 42 4.63 -8.69 12.13
N MET A 43 4.07 -8.28 10.99
CA MET A 43 3.82 -9.16 9.86
C MET A 43 5.11 -9.71 9.25
N GLU A 44 6.15 -8.89 9.12
CA GLU A 44 7.48 -9.32 8.68
C GLU A 44 8.12 -10.30 9.67
N ALA A 45 7.98 -10.08 10.98
CA ALA A 45 8.45 -10.99 12.02
C ALA A 45 7.77 -12.37 11.98
N MET A 46 6.48 -12.41 11.60
CA MET A 46 5.76 -13.67 11.32
C MET A 46 6.10 -14.29 9.96
N ARG A 47 6.96 -13.65 9.16
CA ARG A 47 7.36 -14.07 7.80
C ARG A 47 6.19 -14.18 6.82
N LEU A 48 5.11 -13.43 7.04
CA LEU A 48 3.94 -13.42 6.14
C LEU A 48 4.21 -12.68 4.83
N HIS A 49 5.38 -12.07 4.68
CA HIS A 49 5.87 -11.56 3.39
C HIS A 49 6.55 -12.64 2.53
N GLU A 50 6.63 -13.89 3.02
CA GLU A 50 7.20 -14.99 2.27
C GLU A 50 6.11 -15.99 1.86
N GLU A 51 6.01 -16.29 0.56
CA GLU A 51 5.00 -17.22 0.04
C GLU A 51 5.12 -18.62 0.67
N ALA A 52 6.33 -19.04 1.01
CA ALA A 52 6.60 -20.33 1.65
C ALA A 52 5.93 -20.48 3.02
N THR A 53 5.70 -19.39 3.75
CA THR A 53 5.10 -19.39 5.10
C THR A 53 3.65 -19.88 5.07
N TYR A 54 2.94 -19.66 3.97
CA TYR A 54 1.55 -20.08 3.80
C TYR A 54 1.42 -21.59 3.57
N LYS A 55 2.51 -22.28 3.20
CA LYS A 55 2.50 -23.71 2.93
C LYS A 55 2.30 -24.49 4.23
N GLY A 56 1.15 -25.16 4.35
CA GLY A 56 0.80 -25.95 5.55
C GLY A 56 0.07 -25.15 6.63
N MET A 57 -0.18 -23.85 6.40
CA MET A 57 -1.06 -23.05 7.23
C MET A 57 -2.52 -23.46 7.00
N PRO A 58 -3.38 -23.48 8.04
CA PRO A 58 -4.82 -23.69 7.86
C PRO A 58 -5.41 -22.71 6.83
N ALA A 59 -6.26 -23.20 5.94
CA ALA A 59 -6.77 -22.42 4.80
C ALA A 59 -7.37 -21.06 5.21
N ARG A 60 -8.12 -21.03 6.32
CA ARG A 60 -8.72 -19.80 6.85
C ARG A 60 -7.67 -18.80 7.34
N GLU A 61 -6.66 -19.27 8.06
CA GLU A 61 -5.58 -18.43 8.58
C GLU A 61 -4.70 -17.88 7.45
N ALA A 62 -4.40 -18.71 6.44
CA ALA A 62 -3.68 -18.30 5.25
C ALA A 62 -4.43 -17.22 4.47
N LEU A 63 -5.75 -17.38 4.33
CA LEU A 63 -6.63 -16.40 3.67
C LEU A 63 -6.58 -15.04 4.38
N PHE A 64 -6.79 -15.00 5.70
CA PHE A 64 -6.77 -13.73 6.44
C PHE A 64 -5.37 -13.12 6.47
N SER A 65 -4.32 -13.91 6.66
CA SER A 65 -2.94 -13.44 6.65
C SER A 65 -2.57 -12.81 5.31
N ARG A 66 -2.97 -13.43 4.19
CA ARG A 66 -2.73 -12.90 2.84
C ARG A 66 -3.52 -11.61 2.60
N ARG A 67 -4.78 -11.54 3.02
CA ARG A 67 -5.59 -10.31 2.92
C ARG A 67 -4.98 -9.17 3.74
N THR A 68 -4.55 -9.43 4.97
CA THR A 68 -3.89 -8.43 5.82
C THR A 68 -2.58 -7.95 5.19
N PHE A 69 -1.74 -8.84 4.65
CA PHE A 69 -0.53 -8.44 3.93
C PHE A 69 -0.83 -7.44 2.81
N TRP A 70 -1.79 -7.79 1.95
CA TRP A 70 -2.11 -6.98 0.79
C TRP A 70 -2.80 -5.66 1.17
N LEU A 71 -3.53 -5.64 2.29
CA LEU A 71 -4.12 -4.42 2.82
C LEU A 71 -3.02 -3.45 3.26
N LEU A 72 -2.06 -3.93 4.05
CA LEU A 72 -0.90 -3.15 4.47
C LEU A 72 -0.07 -2.68 3.27
N PHE A 73 0.09 -3.51 2.24
CA PHE A 73 0.79 -3.16 1.00
C PHE A 73 0.17 -1.94 0.29
N ILE A 74 -1.17 -1.93 0.13
CA ILE A 74 -1.88 -0.80 -0.48
C ILE A 74 -1.78 0.43 0.40
N THR A 75 -2.08 0.28 1.69
CA THR A 75 -2.12 1.40 2.64
C THR A 75 -0.75 2.08 2.77
N GLU A 76 0.35 1.30 2.84
CA GLU A 76 1.70 1.86 2.87
C GLU A 76 1.97 2.74 1.64
N ARG A 77 1.60 2.28 0.45
CA ARG A 77 1.84 3.03 -0.80
C ARG A 77 1.01 4.29 -0.89
N ALA A 78 -0.27 4.21 -0.54
CA ALA A 78 -1.13 5.39 -0.48
C ALA A 78 -0.54 6.44 0.46
N TYR A 79 -0.10 6.01 1.65
CA TYR A 79 0.48 6.90 2.65
C TYR A 79 1.83 7.47 2.23
N ALA A 80 2.68 6.65 1.61
CA ALA A 80 3.98 7.05 1.10
C ALA A 80 3.86 8.11 0.01
N LEU A 81 2.91 7.96 -0.91
CA LEU A 81 2.63 8.95 -1.94
C LEU A 81 2.12 10.26 -1.34
N GLN A 82 1.16 10.18 -0.40
CA GLN A 82 0.55 11.36 0.20
C GLN A 82 1.53 12.15 1.10
N ARG A 83 2.47 11.48 1.77
CA ARG A 83 3.27 12.05 2.86
C ARG A 83 4.78 11.91 2.68
N HIS A 84 5.24 11.56 1.48
CA HIS A 84 6.64 11.38 1.13
C HIS A 84 7.40 10.43 2.08
N ARG A 85 6.79 9.28 2.38
CA ARG A 85 7.40 8.24 3.23
C ARG A 85 8.08 7.17 2.37
N PRO A 86 9.11 6.48 2.89
CA PRO A 86 9.69 5.32 2.22
C PRO A 86 8.73 4.13 2.26
N LEU A 87 8.82 3.25 1.27
CA LEU A 87 8.18 1.94 1.27
C LEU A 87 9.07 0.89 1.94
N THR A 88 8.48 -0.16 2.51
CA THR A 88 9.22 -1.39 2.82
C THR A 88 8.60 -2.65 2.24
N LEU A 89 7.28 -2.69 2.04
CA LEU A 89 6.63 -3.88 1.53
C LEU A 89 6.78 -4.01 0.01
N ASN A 90 7.16 -5.22 -0.42
CA ASN A 90 7.26 -5.61 -1.83
C ASN A 90 6.22 -6.70 -2.14
N ALA A 91 5.72 -6.71 -3.38
CA ALA A 91 4.73 -7.68 -3.86
C ALA A 91 5.38 -9.07 -4.06
N THR A 92 5.58 -9.77 -2.95
CA THR A 92 6.40 -11.00 -2.84
C THR A 92 5.57 -12.28 -2.70
N ILE A 93 4.27 -12.13 -2.41
CA ILE A 93 3.34 -13.24 -2.23
C ILE A 93 2.29 -13.25 -3.35
N GLU A 94 1.61 -14.36 -3.54
CA GLU A 94 0.49 -14.50 -4.46
C GLU A 94 -0.70 -13.62 -4.06
N LEU A 95 -1.52 -13.25 -5.05
CA LEU A 95 -2.72 -12.43 -4.83
C LEU A 95 -3.76 -13.19 -3.99
N PRO A 96 -4.62 -12.49 -3.24
CA PRO A 96 -5.74 -13.11 -2.56
C PRO A 96 -6.66 -13.83 -3.56
N THR A 97 -7.08 -15.06 -3.23
CA THR A 97 -8.04 -15.83 -4.04
C THR A 97 -9.41 -15.91 -3.38
N THR A 98 -10.45 -16.13 -4.19
CA THR A 98 -11.85 -16.31 -3.78
C THR A 98 -12.22 -17.79 -3.58
N THR A 99 -11.24 -18.67 -3.35
CA THR A 99 -11.42 -20.12 -3.52
C THR A 99 -11.97 -20.87 -2.30
N ALA A 100 -12.38 -20.19 -1.24
CA ALA A 100 -13.14 -20.86 -0.20
C ALA A 100 -14.61 -20.85 -0.64
N ASP A 101 -15.18 -22.03 -0.93
CA ASP A 101 -16.58 -22.19 -1.38
C ASP A 101 -17.63 -21.60 -0.40
N ASP A 102 -17.20 -21.18 0.81
CA ASP A 102 -17.98 -20.50 1.85
C ASP A 102 -17.40 -19.12 2.23
N ASP A 103 -16.73 -18.39 1.32
CA ASP A 103 -16.22 -17.05 1.62
C ASP A 103 -17.36 -15.99 1.60
N PRO A 104 -17.79 -15.47 2.76
CA PRO A 104 -18.87 -14.48 2.81
C PRO A 104 -18.47 -13.15 2.17
N ASP A 105 -17.16 -12.90 1.99
CA ASP A 105 -16.62 -11.63 1.53
C ASP A 105 -16.19 -11.67 0.04
N ALA A 106 -16.63 -12.69 -0.71
CA ALA A 106 -16.27 -12.90 -2.10
C ALA A 106 -16.63 -11.73 -3.03
N GLU A 107 -17.64 -10.91 -2.68
CA GLU A 107 -17.99 -9.71 -3.45
C GLU A 107 -16.95 -8.59 -3.27
N ILE A 108 -16.47 -8.40 -2.04
CA ILE A 108 -15.53 -7.33 -1.66
C ILE A 108 -14.13 -7.59 -2.25
N ILE A 109 -13.75 -8.87 -2.40
CA ILE A 109 -12.41 -9.25 -2.87
C ILE A 109 -12.13 -8.74 -4.29
N SER A 110 -13.16 -8.63 -5.15
CA SER A 110 -13.02 -8.14 -6.52
C SER A 110 -12.52 -6.69 -6.56
N GLY A 111 -13.17 -5.79 -5.81
CA GLY A 111 -12.72 -4.39 -5.69
C GLY A 111 -11.37 -4.26 -5.00
N PHE A 112 -11.06 -5.15 -4.04
CA PHE A 112 -9.74 -5.20 -3.42
C PHE A 112 -8.63 -5.59 -4.42
N LEU A 113 -8.90 -6.53 -5.32
CA LEU A 113 -7.98 -6.91 -6.41
C LEU A 113 -7.76 -5.77 -7.40
N ASP A 114 -8.80 -4.99 -7.73
CA ASP A 114 -8.68 -3.80 -8.57
C ASP A 114 -7.77 -2.74 -7.93
N LEU A 115 -7.94 -2.48 -6.62
CA LEU A 115 -7.05 -1.60 -5.87
C LEU A 115 -5.62 -2.14 -5.86
N LEU A 116 -5.43 -3.45 -5.72
CA LEU A 116 -4.10 -4.05 -5.80
C LEU A 116 -3.45 -3.85 -7.16
N ALA A 117 -4.20 -4.07 -8.25
CA ALA A 117 -3.71 -3.83 -9.60
C ALA A 117 -3.25 -2.37 -9.78
N LEU A 118 -4.01 -1.42 -9.23
CA LEU A 118 -3.67 0.01 -9.25
C LEU A 118 -2.38 0.29 -8.47
N PHE A 119 -2.32 -0.10 -7.20
CA PHE A 119 -1.25 0.30 -6.30
C PHE A 119 0.07 -0.44 -6.56
N ARG A 120 0.04 -1.61 -7.21
CA ARG A 120 1.25 -2.33 -7.62
C ARG A 120 2.14 -1.54 -8.58
N ASN A 121 1.59 -0.58 -9.30
CA ASN A 121 2.35 0.30 -10.20
C ASN A 121 3.27 1.27 -9.45
N PHE A 122 3.02 1.52 -8.16
CA PHE A 122 3.86 2.37 -7.32
C PHE A 122 4.95 1.52 -6.64
N ASN A 123 6.03 1.27 -7.38
CA ASN A 123 7.20 0.55 -6.89
C ASN A 123 8.17 1.48 -6.12
N SER A 124 9.22 0.90 -5.53
CA SER A 124 10.25 1.63 -4.78
C SER A 124 10.90 2.73 -5.60
N ASP A 125 11.19 2.47 -6.87
CA ASP A 125 11.87 3.40 -7.77
C ASP A 125 10.99 4.61 -8.05
N PHE A 126 9.71 4.37 -8.32
CA PHE A 126 8.72 5.43 -8.50
C PHE A 126 8.58 6.27 -7.23
N VAL A 127 8.35 5.64 -6.08
CA VAL A 127 8.15 6.38 -4.81
C VAL A 127 9.42 7.11 -4.39
N SER A 128 10.61 6.56 -4.64
CA SER A 128 11.87 7.27 -4.36
C SER A 128 12.02 8.51 -5.23
N THR A 129 11.71 8.41 -6.53
CA THR A 129 11.71 9.56 -7.45
C THR A 129 10.66 10.59 -7.03
N TRP A 130 9.46 10.14 -6.65
CA TRP A 130 8.39 10.98 -6.12
C TRP A 130 8.83 11.77 -4.88
N ASN A 131 9.45 11.09 -3.92
CA ASN A 131 9.95 11.73 -2.69
C ASN A 131 11.05 12.74 -3.01
N ASN A 132 11.93 12.45 -3.98
CA ASN A 132 13.01 13.37 -4.35
C ASN A 132 12.53 14.59 -5.16
N SER A 133 11.48 14.44 -5.98
CA SER A 133 10.94 15.52 -6.82
C SER A 133 10.13 16.57 -6.03
N SER A 134 9.61 16.19 -4.87
CA SER A 134 8.75 16.99 -4.00
C SER A 134 9.50 17.61 -2.81
N LEU A 135 10.70 17.11 -2.51
CA LEU A 135 11.63 17.73 -1.58
C LEU A 135 12.16 19.04 -2.16
N SER A 136 11.46 20.15 -1.89
CA SER A 136 12.19 21.39 -1.63
C SER A 136 12.95 21.19 -0.31
N PRO A 137 14.26 21.49 -0.24
CA PRO A 137 15.08 21.13 0.90
C PRO A 137 14.55 21.83 2.17
N PRO A 138 14.39 21.14 3.32
CA PRO A 138 13.90 21.78 4.55
C PRO A 138 14.91 22.76 5.17
N PHE A 139 16.12 22.90 4.61
CA PHE A 139 17.11 23.85 5.07
C PHE A 139 18.04 24.19 3.91
N SER A 140 17.88 25.39 3.34
CA SER A 140 18.90 25.99 2.49
C SER A 140 20.13 26.33 3.35
N SER A 141 21.04 25.37 3.54
CA SER A 141 22.45 25.73 3.64
C SER A 141 23.01 25.75 2.22
N ALA A 142 23.35 26.94 1.74
CA ALA A 142 23.85 27.20 0.41
C ALA A 142 25.19 26.48 0.16
N ALA A 143 25.16 25.20 -0.26
CA ALA A 143 26.36 24.49 -0.73
C ALA A 143 26.08 23.16 -1.48
N ALA A 144 24.88 22.91 -2.01
CA ALA A 144 24.68 21.75 -2.89
C ALA A 144 24.70 22.20 -4.35
N SER A 145 25.79 21.86 -5.03
CA SER A 145 26.09 22.14 -6.44
C SER A 145 24.94 21.81 -7.39
N SER A 146 24.68 22.75 -8.31
CA SER A 146 23.65 22.75 -9.35
C SER A 146 23.68 21.60 -10.37
N ALA A 147 24.55 20.61 -10.19
CA ALA A 147 24.66 19.44 -11.08
C ALA A 147 23.70 18.29 -10.70
N ALA A 148 23.24 18.20 -9.44
CA ALA A 148 22.38 17.11 -8.98
C ALA A 148 20.87 17.38 -9.10
N LEU A 149 20.48 18.61 -9.45
CA LEU A 149 19.07 19.03 -9.54
C LEU A 149 18.40 18.66 -10.88
N SER A 150 19.14 18.07 -11.82
CA SER A 150 18.63 17.74 -13.17
C SER A 150 18.05 16.34 -13.31
N GLU A 151 18.29 15.43 -12.36
CA GLU A 151 17.94 14.00 -12.50
C GLU A 151 16.76 13.56 -11.63
N ALA A 152 16.33 14.36 -10.66
CA ALA A 152 15.32 13.99 -9.66
C ALA A 152 13.91 14.55 -9.94
N SER A 153 13.63 14.95 -11.18
CA SER A 153 12.28 15.32 -11.59
C SER A 153 11.59 14.08 -12.16
N ILE A 154 10.39 13.74 -11.68
CA ILE A 154 9.56 12.77 -12.40
C ILE A 154 9.38 13.33 -13.81
N SER A 155 9.96 12.66 -14.79
CA SER A 155 9.88 13.13 -16.16
C SER A 155 8.42 13.14 -16.61
N ALA A 156 8.04 14.07 -17.49
CA ALA A 156 6.71 14.06 -18.11
C ALA A 156 6.39 12.71 -18.76
N ALA A 157 7.42 11.98 -19.21
CA ALA A 157 7.29 10.62 -19.73
C ALA A 157 6.89 9.58 -18.67
N GLN A 158 7.41 9.66 -17.43
CA GLN A 158 7.01 8.78 -16.34
C GLN A 158 5.60 9.09 -15.83
N LEU A 159 5.21 10.37 -15.79
CA LEU A 159 3.82 10.76 -15.51
C LEU A 159 2.87 10.28 -16.61
N ALA A 160 3.24 10.43 -17.88
CA ALA A 160 2.46 9.92 -19.01
C ALA A 160 2.35 8.39 -18.97
N GLN A 161 3.45 7.68 -18.68
CA GLN A 161 3.43 6.22 -18.53
C GLN A 161 2.56 5.77 -17.36
N LEU A 162 2.55 6.49 -16.23
CA LEU A 162 1.62 6.21 -15.16
C LEU A 162 0.18 6.50 -15.58
N GLN A 163 -0.09 7.63 -16.23
CA GLN A 163 -1.43 7.93 -16.75
C GLN A 163 -1.92 6.83 -17.70
N ASP A 164 -1.06 6.35 -18.60
CA ASP A 164 -1.36 5.25 -19.52
C ASP A 164 -1.57 3.92 -18.79
N THR A 165 -0.73 3.61 -17.79
CA THR A 165 -0.82 2.36 -17.00
C THR A 165 -2.06 2.35 -16.10
N LEU A 166 -2.40 3.49 -15.51
CA LEU A 166 -3.63 3.68 -14.73
C LEU A 166 -4.86 3.62 -15.66
N ALA A 167 -4.77 4.15 -16.88
CA ALA A 167 -5.82 4.04 -17.89
C ALA A 167 -6.04 2.60 -18.38
N LEU A 168 -4.97 1.80 -18.49
CA LEU A 168 -5.04 0.38 -18.85
C LEU A 168 -5.52 -0.51 -17.70
N SER A 169 -5.30 -0.09 -16.45
CA SER A 169 -5.81 -0.76 -15.25
C SER A 169 -7.27 -0.39 -14.95
N ALA A 170 -7.88 0.50 -15.75
CA ALA A 170 -9.28 0.84 -15.62
C ALA A 170 -10.15 -0.37 -15.99
N PRO A 171 -11.12 -0.77 -15.13
CA PRO A 171 -11.98 -1.90 -15.43
C PRO A 171 -12.79 -1.66 -16.72
N PRO A 172 -13.10 -2.72 -17.50
CA PRO A 172 -13.73 -2.63 -18.81
C PRO A 172 -15.07 -1.88 -18.75
N GLU A 173 -15.35 -1.10 -19.79
CA GLU A 173 -16.61 -0.36 -19.95
C GLU A 173 -17.79 -1.33 -19.90
N GLY A 174 -18.59 -1.25 -18.83
CA GLY A 174 -19.79 -2.09 -18.65
C GLY A 174 -20.04 -2.61 -17.24
N SER A 175 -19.10 -2.48 -16.30
CA SER A 175 -19.35 -2.87 -14.91
C SER A 175 -20.29 -1.87 -14.21
N GLN A 176 -21.38 -2.36 -13.61
CA GLN A 176 -22.39 -1.54 -12.95
C GLN A 176 -21.81 -0.82 -11.73
N ARG A 177 -21.33 0.42 -11.93
CA ARG A 177 -20.78 1.25 -10.85
C ARG A 177 -21.85 2.12 -10.20
N THR A 178 -21.77 2.26 -8.88
CA THR A 178 -22.54 3.24 -8.13
C THR A 178 -22.03 4.66 -8.42
N GLU A 179 -22.90 5.66 -8.27
CA GLU A 179 -22.57 7.07 -8.58
C GLU A 179 -21.36 7.61 -7.80
N ILE A 180 -21.11 7.06 -6.61
CA ILE A 180 -19.94 7.38 -5.78
C ILE A 180 -18.63 6.94 -6.47
N GLN A 181 -18.60 5.74 -7.03
CA GLN A 181 -17.41 5.22 -7.74
C GLN A 181 -17.13 6.00 -9.02
N LYS A 182 -18.17 6.54 -9.68
CA LYS A 182 -18.00 7.43 -10.84
C LYS A 182 -17.44 8.79 -10.44
N ALA A 183 -17.88 9.33 -9.31
CA ALA A 183 -17.39 10.60 -8.79
C ALA A 183 -15.90 10.53 -8.43
N ASP A 184 -15.47 9.48 -7.72
CA ASP A 184 -14.06 9.30 -7.33
C ASP A 184 -13.13 9.15 -8.55
N LEU A 185 -13.57 8.44 -9.59
CA LEU A 185 -12.84 8.31 -10.85
C LEU A 185 -12.73 9.63 -11.63
N SER A 186 -13.74 10.50 -11.52
CA SER A 186 -13.76 11.79 -12.21
C SER A 186 -12.80 12.80 -11.58
N ILE A 187 -12.63 12.74 -10.25
CA ILE A 187 -11.73 13.61 -9.49
C ILE A 187 -10.26 13.31 -9.80
N THR A 188 -9.94 12.08 -10.24
CA THR A 188 -8.56 11.67 -10.57
C THR A 188 -8.10 12.16 -11.96
N ARG A 189 -8.94 12.86 -12.73
CA ARG A 189 -8.67 13.33 -14.11
C ARG A 189 -8.28 14.81 -14.25
N LEU A 190 -8.00 15.52 -13.16
CA LEU A 190 -7.47 16.89 -13.18
C LEU A 190 -5.96 16.93 -12.92
#